data_AF-A0A2U1S999-F1
#
_entry.id   AF-A0A2U1S999-F1
#
_cell.length_a   1.000
_cell.length_b   1.000
_cell.length_c   1.000
_cell.angle_alpha   90.00
_cell.angle_beta   90.00
_cell.angle_gamma   90.00
#
_symmetry.space_group_name_H-M   'P 1'
#
loop_
_entity.id
_entity.type
_entity.pdbx_description
1 polymer ?
#
loop_
_entity_poly.entity_id
_entity_poly.type
_entity_poly.pdbx_seq_one_letter_code
_entity_poly.pdbx_strand_id
1 'polypeptide(L)'
;MTFGSSFFEIDSDFDVESVSEAIEAWIDKWKVHVLKMDGLTWKLVSHDGDICYAFIFTLNFDDLEARIKLEDLRLNMIHYIESLKDDTLFLDRVSQGLEAIYAMQKSY
;
A
#
# COMPACT_ATOMS: atom_id res chain seq x y z
N MET A 1 -11.09 -7.82 17.61
CA MET A 1 -10.02 -7.11 16.87
C MET A 1 -10.67 -5.91 16.21
N THR A 2 -10.23 -4.69 16.49
CA THR A 2 -10.84 -3.48 15.88
C THR A 2 -10.14 -3.22 14.57
N PHE A 3 -10.88 -3.28 13.46
CA PHE A 3 -10.39 -2.89 12.15
C PHE A 3 -10.04 -1.39 12.16
N GLY A 4 -8.82 -1.06 11.73
CA GLY A 4 -8.36 0.32 11.57
C GLY A 4 -8.08 0.68 10.12
N SER A 5 -8.12 1.97 9.80
CA SER A 5 -7.74 2.47 8.49
C SER A 5 -7.09 3.85 8.55
N SER A 6 -6.07 4.06 7.71
CA SER A 6 -5.48 5.39 7.45
C SER A 6 -5.76 5.84 6.02
N PHE A 7 -5.91 7.15 5.86
CA PHE A 7 -6.09 7.80 4.57
C PHE A 7 -4.91 8.72 4.30
N PHE A 8 -4.38 8.66 3.09
CA PHE A 8 -3.25 9.48 2.65
C PHE A 8 -3.55 10.09 1.28
N GLU A 9 -3.33 11.39 1.16
CA GLU A 9 -3.28 12.07 -0.12
C GLU A 9 -1.82 12.11 -0.58
N ILE A 10 -1.56 11.67 -1.81
CA ILE A 10 -0.23 11.68 -2.41
C ILE A 10 -0.12 12.91 -3.29
N ASP A 11 0.64 13.89 -2.80
CA ASP A 11 0.93 15.17 -3.43
C ASP A 11 2.44 15.49 -3.36
N SER A 12 2.81 16.76 -3.59
CA SER A 12 4.20 17.22 -3.52
C SER A 12 4.80 17.14 -2.12
N ASP A 13 3.99 17.21 -1.06
CA ASP A 13 4.45 17.17 0.33
C ASP A 13 4.38 15.75 0.93
N PHE A 14 3.86 14.78 0.18
CA PHE A 14 3.83 13.38 0.58
C PHE A 14 5.24 12.84 0.83
N ASP A 15 5.48 12.40 2.07
CA ASP A 15 6.73 11.82 2.53
C ASP A 15 6.66 10.30 2.50
N VAL A 16 7.30 9.72 1.48
CA VAL A 16 7.35 8.28 1.24
C VAL A 16 8.02 7.53 2.40
N GLU A 17 9.08 8.08 2.98
CA GLU A 17 9.83 7.42 4.05
C GLU A 17 8.99 7.35 5.33
N SER A 18 8.41 8.48 5.74
CA SER A 18 7.54 8.53 6.93
C SER A 18 6.36 7.56 6.84
N VAL A 19 5.75 7.43 5.66
CA VAL A 19 4.64 6.48 5.45
C VAL A 19 5.13 5.04 5.38
N SER A 20 6.31 4.80 4.81
CA SER A 20 6.97 3.48 4.82
C SER A 20 7.16 2.99 6.25
N GLU A 21 7.84 3.80 7.09
CA GLU A 21 8.09 3.48 8.50
C GLU A 21 6.79 3.23 9.28
N ALA A 22 5.74 4.00 8.99
CA ALA A 22 4.44 3.80 9.60
C ALA A 22 3.84 2.43 9.24
N ILE A 23 3.87 2.04 7.96
CA ILE A 23 3.36 0.74 7.50
C ILE A 23 4.17 -0.41 8.11
N GLU A 24 5.50 -0.30 8.14
CA GLU A 24 6.40 -1.27 8.78
C GLU A 24 6.03 -1.49 10.25
N ALA A 25 5.84 -0.39 11.00
CA ALA A 25 5.43 -0.47 12.41
C ALA A 25 4.07 -1.17 12.59
N TRP A 26 3.14 -1.03 11.63
CA TRP A 26 1.89 -1.79 11.64
C TRP A 26 2.09 -3.27 11.30
N ILE A 27 2.97 -3.60 10.35
CA ILE A 27 3.32 -4.99 10.01
C ILE A 27 3.87 -5.71 11.24
N ASP A 28 4.87 -5.12 11.89
CA ASP A 28 5.52 -5.67 13.08
C ASP A 28 4.55 -5.83 14.25
N LYS A 29 3.68 -4.83 14.47
CA LYS A 29 2.72 -4.83 15.58
C LYS A 29 1.68 -5.94 15.47
N TRP A 30 1.18 -6.20 14.27
CA TRP A 30 0.06 -7.13 14.09
C TRP A 30 0.48 -8.54 13.64
N LYS A 31 1.79 -8.78 13.50
CA LYS A 31 2.33 -10.03 12.95
C LYS A 31 1.62 -10.38 11.64
N VAL A 32 1.65 -9.42 10.73
CA VAL A 32 0.96 -9.51 9.45
C VAL A 32 1.53 -10.67 8.67
N HIS A 33 0.65 -11.48 8.10
CA HIS A 33 1.05 -12.57 7.22
C HIS A 33 1.08 -12.10 5.76
N VAL A 34 0.16 -11.20 5.38
CA VAL A 34 0.08 -10.71 3.99
C VAL A 34 -0.15 -9.20 3.94
N LEU A 35 0.70 -8.49 3.18
CA LEU A 35 0.40 -7.16 2.66
C LEU A 35 -0.25 -7.28 1.29
N LYS A 36 -1.53 -6.96 1.18
CA LYS A 36 -2.28 -6.98 -0.07
C LYS A 36 -2.36 -5.57 -0.67
N MET A 37 -1.73 -5.36 -1.82
CA MET A 37 -1.73 -4.08 -2.55
C MET A 37 -2.70 -4.16 -3.74
N ASP A 38 -3.90 -3.61 -3.57
CA ASP A 38 -4.95 -3.54 -4.60
C ASP A 38 -5.07 -2.08 -5.11
N GLY A 39 -4.16 -1.66 -5.99
CA GLY A 39 -4.14 -0.29 -6.52
C GLY A 39 -3.87 0.73 -5.41
N LEU A 40 -4.84 1.59 -5.11
CA LEU A 40 -4.75 2.62 -4.07
C LEU A 40 -5.22 2.17 -2.69
N THR A 41 -5.62 0.90 -2.53
CA THR A 41 -6.03 0.37 -1.24
C THR A 41 -5.13 -0.80 -0.87
N TRP A 42 -4.34 -0.63 0.18
CA TRP A 42 -3.46 -1.66 0.70
C TRP A 42 -3.99 -2.18 2.01
N LYS A 43 -3.89 -3.48 2.25
CA LYS A 43 -4.50 -4.16 3.40
C LYS A 43 -3.50 -5.09 4.07
N LEU A 44 -3.43 -4.99 5.38
CA LEU A 44 -2.68 -5.91 6.24
C LEU A 44 -3.59 -7.05 6.66
N VAL A 45 -3.18 -8.28 6.39
CA VAL A 45 -3.96 -9.50 6.67
C VAL A 45 -3.18 -10.38 7.64
N SER A 46 -3.83 -10.83 8.72
CA SER A 46 -3.24 -11.75 9.69
C SER A 46 -3.12 -13.17 9.13
N HIS A 47 -2.42 -14.05 9.87
CA HIS A 47 -2.37 -15.48 9.58
C HIS A 47 -3.74 -16.16 9.55
N ASP A 48 -4.73 -15.62 10.26
CA ASP A 48 -6.10 -16.15 10.27
C ASP A 48 -6.92 -15.71 9.03
N GLY A 49 -6.35 -14.87 8.16
CA GLY A 49 -7.01 -14.33 6.98
C GLY A 49 -7.86 -13.09 7.24
N ASP A 50 -7.85 -12.56 8.47
CA ASP A 50 -8.58 -11.35 8.84
C ASP A 50 -7.82 -10.09 8.44
N ILE A 51 -8.54 -9.08 7.94
CA ILE A 51 -7.95 -7.77 7.64
C ILE A 51 -7.76 -7.01 8.96
N CYS A 52 -6.51 -6.77 9.35
CA CYS A 52 -6.16 -6.04 10.55
C CYS A 52 -6.21 -4.51 10.33
N TYR A 53 -5.76 -4.07 9.16
CA TYR A 53 -5.63 -2.65 8.85
C TYR A 53 -5.72 -2.39 7.34
N ALA A 54 -6.15 -1.18 6.97
CA ALA A 54 -6.14 -0.72 5.59
C ALA A 54 -5.47 0.66 5.43
N PHE A 55 -4.64 0.81 4.42
CA PHE A 55 -4.09 2.08 3.96
C PHE A 55 -4.79 2.46 2.65
N ILE A 56 -5.37 3.65 2.61
CA ILE A 56 -6.12 4.14 1.46
C ILE A 56 -5.43 5.39 0.95
N PHE A 57 -4.99 5.33 -0.29
CA PHE A 57 -4.29 6.40 -0.98
C PHE A 57 -5.23 7.12 -1.95
N THR A 58 -5.04 8.42 -2.11
CA THR A 58 -5.67 9.21 -3.17
C THR A 58 -4.57 10.01 -3.86
N LEU A 59 -4.57 10.03 -5.20
CA LEU A 59 -3.60 10.81 -5.95
C LEU A 59 -4.23 11.37 -7.24
N ASN A 60 -3.65 12.46 -7.73
CA ASN A 60 -3.94 12.94 -9.07
C ASN A 60 -3.13 12.15 -10.11
N PHE A 61 -3.77 11.35 -10.95
CA PHE A 61 -3.08 10.53 -11.95
C PHE A 61 -2.39 11.32 -13.06
N ASP A 62 -2.73 12.59 -13.27
CA ASP A 62 -2.00 13.46 -14.19
C ASP A 62 -0.69 13.96 -13.57
N ASP A 63 -0.57 13.92 -12.24
CA ASP A 63 0.66 14.22 -11.53
C ASP A 63 1.65 13.06 -11.67
N LEU A 64 2.76 13.31 -12.36
CA LEU A 64 3.83 12.33 -12.52
C LEU A 64 4.58 12.08 -11.22
N GLU A 65 4.79 13.11 -10.42
CA GLU A 65 5.51 13.02 -9.16
C GLU A 65 4.74 12.15 -8.15
N ALA A 66 3.44 12.39 -8.01
CA ALA A 66 2.59 11.58 -7.14
C ALA A 66 2.57 10.09 -7.53
N ARG A 67 2.59 9.79 -8.84
CA ARG A 67 2.67 8.41 -9.34
C ARG A 67 4.01 7.76 -9.03
N ILE A 68 5.12 8.50 -9.18
CA ILE A 68 6.46 8.01 -8.84
C ILE A 68 6.53 7.72 -7.33
N LYS A 69 6.04 8.63 -6.48
CA LYS A 69 6.01 8.44 -5.02
C LYS A 69 5.23 7.21 -4.58
N LEU A 70 4.09 6.93 -5.22
CA LEU A 70 3.33 5.70 -4.94
C LEU A 70 4.13 4.45 -5.32
N GLU A 71 4.86 4.48 -6.44
CA GLU A 71 5.68 3.34 -6.88
C GLU A 71 6.92 3.16 -5.99
N ASP A 72 7.56 4.25 -5.55
CA ASP A 72 8.66 4.22 -4.59
C ASP A 72 8.20 3.62 -3.25
N LEU A 73 7.04 4.05 -2.73
CA LEU A 73 6.45 3.47 -1.52
C LEU A 73 6.20 1.97 -1.68
N ARG A 74 5.71 1.54 -2.85
CA ARG A 74 5.46 0.12 -3.14
C ARG A 74 6.75 -0.68 -3.15
N LEU A 75 7.80 -0.17 -3.80
CA LEU A 75 9.12 -0.81 -3.82
C LEU A 75 9.71 -0.92 -2.41
N ASN A 76 9.60 0.13 -1.59
CA ASN A 76 10.03 0.10 -0.20
C ASN A 76 9.31 -1.02 0.58
N MET A 77 8.00 -1.15 0.44
CA MET A 77 7.23 -2.20 1.13
C MET A 77 7.57 -3.61 0.65
N ILE A 78 7.80 -3.80 -0.65
CA ILE A 78 8.25 -5.08 -1.21
C ILE A 78 9.62 -5.45 -0.61
N HIS A 79 10.58 -4.54 -0.65
CA HIS A 79 11.92 -4.78 -0.11
C HIS A 79 11.89 -5.04 1.40
N TYR A 80 11.07 -4.31 2.15
CA TYR A 80 10.91 -4.54 3.58
C TYR A 80 10.40 -5.95 3.85
N ILE A 81 9.31 -6.38 3.18
CA ILE A 81 8.76 -7.72 3.35
C ILE A 81 9.77 -8.80 2.93
N GLU A 82 10.49 -8.62 1.83
CA GLU A 82 11.55 -9.54 1.42
C GLU A 82 12.72 -9.59 2.41
N SER A 83 12.93 -8.54 3.19
CA SER A 83 13.93 -8.48 4.26
C SER A 83 13.48 -9.19 5.54
N LEU A 84 12.16 -9.32 5.75
CA LEU A 84 11.60 -10.10 6.86
C LEU A 84 11.98 -11.56 6.66
N LYS A 85 12.74 -12.11 7.61
CA LYS A 85 13.19 -13.51 7.58
C LYS A 85 12.10 -14.46 8.09
N ASP A 86 10.84 -14.17 7.80
CA ASP A 86 9.67 -14.93 8.23
C ASP A 86 8.79 -15.31 7.02
N ASP A 87 7.56 -15.74 7.28
CA ASP A 87 6.60 -16.17 6.26
C ASP A 87 5.64 -15.05 5.81
N THR A 88 5.98 -13.79 6.08
CA THR A 88 5.22 -12.64 5.57
C THR A 88 5.36 -12.54 4.06
N LEU A 89 4.25 -12.34 3.37
CA LEU A 89 4.20 -12.24 1.91
C LEU A 89 3.55 -10.93 1.47
N PHE A 90 3.84 -10.51 0.24
CA PHE A 90 3.09 -9.45 -0.42
C PHE A 90 2.25 -10.03 -1.57
N LEU A 91 1.02 -9.52 -1.71
CA LEU A 91 0.15 -9.80 -2.84
C LEU A 91 -0.09 -8.52 -3.61
N ASP A 92 0.50 -8.44 -4.79
CA ASP A 92 0.49 -7.25 -5.61
C ASP A 92 -0.38 -7.45 -6.85
N ARG A 93 -1.54 -6.79 -6.88
CA ARG A 93 -2.45 -6.81 -8.03
C ARG A 93 -2.42 -5.50 -8.83
N VAL A 94 -1.44 -4.64 -8.55
CA VAL A 94 -1.36 -3.28 -9.06
C VAL A 94 -1.23 -3.22 -10.59
N SER A 95 -0.53 -4.17 -11.22
CA SER A 95 -0.36 -4.18 -12.69
C SER A 95 -1.68 -4.27 -13.45
N GLN A 96 -2.74 -4.83 -12.87
CA GLN A 96 -4.09 -4.81 -13.46
C GLN A 96 -4.96 -3.69 -12.90
N GLY A 97 -4.73 -3.27 -11.65
CA GLY A 97 -5.54 -2.27 -10.95
C GLY A 97 -5.26 -0.82 -11.36
N LEU A 98 -3.99 -0.42 -11.51
CA LEU A 98 -3.64 0.95 -11.90
C LEU A 98 -4.03 1.25 -13.34
N GLU A 99 -3.81 0.31 -14.26
CA GLU A 99 -4.25 0.45 -15.65
C GLU A 99 -5.78 0.52 -15.75
N ALA A 100 -6.51 -0.29 -14.95
CA ALA A 100 -7.97 -0.24 -14.91
C ALA A 100 -8.51 1.06 -14.30
N ILE A 101 -7.92 1.55 -13.20
CA ILE A 101 -8.32 2.83 -12.58
C ILE A 101 -8.05 4.00 -13.54
N TYR A 102 -6.88 4.00 -14.19
CA TYR A 102 -6.53 5.00 -15.20
C TYR A 102 -7.45 4.96 -16.42
N ALA A 103 -7.79 3.77 -16.92
CA ALA A 103 -8.73 3.58 -18.03
C ALA A 103 -10.16 4.02 -17.68
N MET A 104 -10.60 3.78 -16.43
CA MET A 104 -11.90 4.22 -15.94
C MET A 104 -11.98 5.75 -15.82
N GLN A 105 -10.92 6.43 -15.38
CA GLN A 105 -10.92 7.90 -15.27
C GLN A 105 -10.86 8.61 -16.63
N LYS A 106 -10.22 8.03 -17.66
CA LYS A 106 -10.24 8.58 -19.02
C LYS A 106 -11.55 8.38 -19.79
N SER A 107 -12.47 7.57 -19.27
CA SER A 107 -13.75 7.28 -19.93
C SER A 107 -14.90 8.22 -19.50
N TYR A 108 -14.60 9.25 -18.70
CA TYR A 108 -15.52 10.32 -18.30
C TYR A 108 -15.13 11.67 -18.89
#